data_AF-A0A7H0HY89-F1
#
_entry.id   AF-A0A7H0HY89-F1
#
_cell.length_a   1.000
_cell.length_b   1.000
_cell.length_c   1.000
_cell.angle_alpha   90.00
_cell.angle_beta   90.00
_cell.angle_gamma   90.00
#
_symmetry.space_group_name_H-M   'P 1'
#
loop_
_entity.id
_entity.type
_entity.pdbx_description
1 polymer ?
#
loop_
_entity_poly.entity_id
_entity_poly.type
_entity_poly.pdbx_seq_one_letter_code
_entity_poly.pdbx_strand_id
1 'polypeptide(L)'
;MEAFTTHTGRAVPLRRSNVDTDQIIPAHWLKKVTRDGFEDGLFEAWRKDPEFVLNRPERQGASVLVAGPDFGTGSSREHAVWALQNYGFKTVLSARFADIFRGNSLKNGLLTVVLEQSVIDALWELTEADPTVEITVDLQTRQVIAPGITADFELDENARWRLLNGLDDISLTLQNEADIAAYEAARPAFKPRTVQV
;
A
#
# COMPACT_ATOMS: atom_id res chain seq x y z
N MET A 1 1.61 -7.07 -10.39
CA MET A 1 2.30 -6.11 -9.48
C MET A 1 3.75 -6.56 -9.28
N GLU A 2 4.64 -5.76 -8.67
CA GLU A 2 5.98 -6.24 -8.30
C GLU A 2 5.90 -7.23 -7.13
N ALA A 3 6.78 -8.23 -7.10
CA ALA A 3 6.88 -9.14 -5.96
C ALA A 3 7.46 -8.41 -4.75
N PHE A 4 6.90 -8.65 -3.57
CA PHE A 4 7.37 -8.10 -2.30
C PHE A 4 7.90 -9.24 -1.44
N THR A 5 9.19 -9.22 -1.10
CA THR A 5 9.81 -10.17 -0.16
C THR A 5 10.22 -9.44 1.13
N THR A 6 11.22 -8.59 1.03
CA THR A 6 11.73 -7.77 2.13
C THR A 6 11.98 -6.37 1.60
N HIS A 7 11.57 -5.37 2.38
CA HIS A 7 11.81 -3.96 2.04
C HIS A 7 12.48 -3.27 3.22
N THR A 8 13.62 -2.63 2.96
CA THR A 8 14.31 -1.76 3.92
C THR A 8 14.28 -0.34 3.40
N GLY A 9 13.89 0.61 4.24
CA GLY A 9 13.95 2.01 3.87
C GLY A 9 13.71 2.95 5.03
N ARG A 10 14.04 4.23 4.81
CA ARG A 10 13.74 5.30 5.75
C ARG A 10 12.24 5.46 5.95
N ALA A 11 11.88 5.88 7.16
CA ALA A 11 10.51 6.00 7.59
C ALA A 11 10.03 7.45 7.74
N VAL A 12 8.73 7.63 7.49
CA VAL A 12 8.02 8.89 7.74
C VAL A 12 7.05 8.70 8.91
N PRO A 13 7.21 9.44 10.03
CA PRO A 13 6.31 9.36 11.18
C PRO A 13 5.11 10.29 10.96
N LEU A 14 3.97 9.72 10.59
CA LEU A 14 2.71 10.43 10.44
C LEU A 14 1.83 10.24 11.68
N ARG A 15 1.99 11.10 12.69
CA ARG A 15 1.17 11.13 13.92
C ARG A 15 -0.25 11.66 13.66
N ARG A 16 -1.02 10.93 12.86
CA ARG A 16 -2.42 11.20 12.52
C ARG A 16 -3.21 9.90 12.57
N SER A 17 -4.33 9.92 13.28
CA SER A 17 -5.31 8.84 13.32
C SER A 17 -6.49 9.16 12.42
N ASN A 18 -7.28 8.15 12.06
CA ASN A 18 -8.48 8.30 11.22
C ASN A 18 -8.19 8.98 9.89
N VAL A 19 -7.02 8.71 9.32
CA VAL A 19 -6.61 9.31 8.05
C VAL A 19 -7.53 8.75 6.96
N ASP A 20 -8.38 9.59 6.39
CA ASP A 20 -9.36 9.16 5.41
C ASP A 20 -8.81 9.22 3.97
N THR A 21 -9.50 8.56 3.04
CA THR A 21 -9.08 8.50 1.63
C THR A 21 -9.07 9.85 0.90
N ASP A 22 -9.87 10.85 1.31
CA ASP A 22 -9.81 12.21 0.76
C ASP A 22 -8.56 12.95 1.26
N GLN A 23 -8.14 12.68 2.49
CA GLN A 23 -6.88 13.21 3.03
C GLN A 23 -5.67 12.59 2.34
N ILE A 24 -5.70 11.27 2.09
CA ILE A 24 -4.63 10.60 1.32
C ILE A 24 -4.58 11.17 -0.09
N ILE A 25 -5.70 11.28 -0.78
CA ILE A 25 -5.78 11.92 -2.09
C ILE A 25 -7.14 12.60 -2.33
N PRO A 26 -7.16 13.92 -2.57
CA PRO A 26 -8.41 14.65 -2.78
C PRO A 26 -9.18 14.19 -4.02
N ALA A 27 -10.52 14.19 -3.92
CA ALA A 27 -11.41 13.69 -4.97
C ALA A 27 -11.19 14.29 -6.38
N HIS A 28 -10.66 15.51 -6.49
CA HIS A 28 -10.46 16.15 -7.79
C HIS A 28 -9.35 15.50 -8.63
N TRP A 29 -8.44 14.73 -8.01
CA TRP A 29 -7.44 13.92 -8.71
C TRP A 29 -8.04 12.71 -9.42
N LEU A 30 -9.20 12.24 -8.98
CA LEU A 30 -9.87 11.02 -9.46
C LEU A 30 -10.55 11.18 -10.83
N LYS A 31 -10.26 12.28 -11.54
CA LYS A 31 -10.70 12.54 -12.92
C LYS A 31 -9.70 12.01 -13.95
N LYS A 32 -8.49 11.63 -13.52
CA LYS A 32 -7.48 11.01 -14.39
C LYS A 32 -7.90 9.59 -14.75
N VAL A 33 -7.54 9.17 -15.96
CA VAL A 33 -7.77 7.80 -16.47
C VAL A 33 -6.49 6.96 -16.52
N THR A 34 -5.34 7.57 -16.18
CA THR A 34 -4.04 6.90 -16.07
C THR A 34 -3.85 6.34 -14.67
N ARG A 35 -2.95 5.36 -14.52
CA ARG A 35 -2.58 4.78 -13.21
C ARG A 35 -1.43 5.51 -12.52
N ASP A 36 -0.71 6.37 -13.25
CA ASP A 36 0.44 7.12 -12.76
C ASP A 36 0.15 8.62 -12.62
N GLY A 37 1.03 9.34 -11.92
CA GLY A 37 0.95 10.79 -11.73
C GLY A 37 0.04 11.21 -10.57
N PHE A 38 -0.11 10.36 -9.55
CA PHE A 38 -0.87 10.65 -8.33
C PHE A 38 0.01 11.06 -7.13
N GLU A 39 1.33 11.03 -7.27
CA GLU A 39 2.32 11.42 -6.26
C GLU A 39 2.14 12.88 -5.80
N ASP A 40 1.73 13.78 -6.71
CA ASP A 40 1.42 15.18 -6.39
C ASP A 40 0.13 15.32 -5.58
N GLY A 41 -0.80 14.38 -5.73
CA GLY A 41 -2.06 14.35 -4.99
C GLY A 41 -1.92 13.76 -3.59
N LEU A 42 -0.84 13.01 -3.31
CA LEU A 42 -0.64 12.39 -2.01
C LEU A 42 -0.56 13.45 -0.91
N PHE A 43 -1.50 13.43 0.05
CA PHE A 43 -1.58 14.38 1.16
C PHE A 43 -1.54 15.86 0.72
N GLU A 44 -2.05 16.18 -0.48
CA GLU A 44 -1.93 17.51 -1.10
C GLU A 44 -2.34 18.65 -0.15
N ALA A 45 -3.47 18.50 0.54
CA ALA A 45 -3.97 19.52 1.46
C ALA A 45 -3.01 19.77 2.64
N TRP A 46 -2.38 18.71 3.17
CA TRP A 46 -1.41 18.82 4.27
C TRP A 46 -0.05 19.30 3.79
N ARG A 47 0.38 18.91 2.59
CA ARG A 47 1.64 19.36 1.97
C ARG A 47 1.64 20.85 1.60
N LYS A 48 0.50 21.56 1.71
CA LYS A 48 0.46 23.03 1.65
C LYS A 48 1.15 23.68 2.84
N ASP A 49 1.21 22.99 3.98
CA ASP A 49 2.00 23.41 5.13
C ASP A 49 3.48 23.03 4.90
N PRO A 50 4.41 24.00 4.82
CA PRO A 50 5.84 23.71 4.65
C PRO A 50 6.42 22.83 5.76
N GLU A 51 5.84 22.86 6.97
CA GLU A 51 6.32 22.10 8.13
C GLU A 51 5.82 20.65 8.16
N PHE A 52 4.90 20.30 7.24
CA PHE A 52 4.36 18.96 7.14
C PHE A 52 5.47 17.93 6.92
N VAL A 53 5.36 16.78 7.59
CA VAL A 53 6.48 15.84 7.74
C VAL A 53 7.01 15.29 6.39
N LEU A 54 6.17 15.12 5.37
CA LEU A 54 6.62 14.70 4.03
C LEU A 54 7.38 15.79 3.26
N ASN A 55 7.22 17.07 3.62
CA ASN A 55 7.91 18.19 2.95
C ASN A 55 9.33 18.40 3.49
N ARG A 56 9.66 17.82 4.64
CA ARG A 56 10.95 17.99 5.29
C ARG A 56 12.06 17.32 4.47
N PRO A 57 13.17 18.02 4.14
CA PRO A 57 14.24 17.48 3.29
C PRO A 57 14.79 16.14 3.78
N GLU A 58 14.91 15.96 5.10
CA GLU A 58 15.40 14.73 5.72
C GLU A 58 14.49 13.52 5.52
N ARG A 59 13.23 13.73 5.11
CA ARG A 59 12.24 12.68 4.83
C ARG A 59 12.10 12.36 3.33
N GLN A 60 12.74 13.11 2.45
CA GLN A 60 12.65 12.88 1.01
C GLN A 60 13.19 11.49 0.64
N GLY A 61 12.45 10.74 -0.17
CA GLY A 61 12.82 9.38 -0.60
C GLY A 61 12.62 8.30 0.47
N ALA A 62 12.00 8.62 1.61
CA ALA A 62 11.51 7.61 2.55
C ALA A 62 10.39 6.78 1.89
N SER A 63 10.36 5.49 2.21
CA SER A 63 9.50 4.50 1.54
C SER A 63 8.69 3.63 2.52
N VAL A 64 8.83 3.89 3.82
CA VAL A 64 8.03 3.30 4.90
C VAL A 64 7.19 4.41 5.54
N LEU A 65 5.87 4.28 5.56
CA LEU A 65 4.99 5.21 6.27
C LEU A 65 4.58 4.60 7.62
N VAL A 66 4.79 5.32 8.72
CA VAL A 66 4.33 4.90 10.05
C VAL A 66 3.20 5.82 10.46
N ALA A 67 1.96 5.32 10.40
CA ALA A 67 0.75 6.10 10.60
C ALA A 67 -0.01 5.72 11.88
N GLY A 68 -0.90 6.61 12.34
CA GLY A 68 -1.77 6.33 13.48
C GLY A 68 -2.87 5.33 13.13
N PRO A 69 -3.68 4.91 14.13
CA PRO A 69 -4.76 3.96 13.92
C PRO A 69 -5.83 4.50 12.97
N ASP A 70 -6.63 3.60 12.42
CA ASP A 70 -7.75 3.88 11.52
C ASP A 70 -7.32 4.50 10.18
N PHE A 71 -6.16 4.09 9.68
CA PHE A 71 -5.61 4.61 8.42
C PHE A 71 -6.38 4.08 7.19
N GLY A 72 -6.65 4.97 6.24
CA GLY A 72 -7.38 4.66 5.01
C GLY A 72 -8.89 4.60 5.17
N THR A 73 -9.45 5.23 6.20
CA THR A 73 -10.91 5.22 6.45
C THR A 73 -11.71 6.00 5.40
N GLY A 74 -13.02 5.87 5.43
CA GLY A 74 -13.94 6.55 4.50
C GLY A 74 -14.21 5.76 3.22
N SER A 75 -14.30 6.47 2.09
CA SER A 75 -14.76 5.89 0.82
C SER A 75 -13.78 4.93 0.18
N SER A 76 -14.27 3.92 -0.53
CA SER A 76 -13.43 3.03 -1.33
C SER A 76 -12.75 3.78 -2.47
N ARG A 77 -11.42 3.90 -2.45
CA ARG A 77 -10.62 4.54 -3.50
C ARG A 77 -9.29 3.83 -3.70
N GLU A 78 -9.13 3.12 -4.81
CA GLU A 78 -7.84 2.53 -5.19
C GLU A 78 -6.76 3.58 -5.42
N HIS A 79 -7.16 4.77 -5.88
CA HIS A 79 -6.28 5.91 -6.09
C HIS A 79 -5.51 6.34 -4.82
N ALA A 80 -6.04 6.11 -3.63
CA ALA A 80 -5.32 6.37 -2.38
C ALA A 80 -4.08 5.47 -2.24
N VAL A 81 -4.18 4.22 -2.72
CA VAL A 81 -3.05 3.28 -2.77
C VAL A 81 -2.05 3.73 -3.84
N TRP A 82 -2.52 4.10 -5.04
CA TRP A 82 -1.65 4.55 -6.12
C TRP A 82 -0.90 5.83 -5.76
N ALA A 83 -1.53 6.78 -5.07
CA ALA A 83 -0.88 7.98 -4.58
C ALA A 83 0.31 7.66 -3.66
N LEU A 84 0.13 6.72 -2.73
CA LEU A 84 1.20 6.25 -1.85
C LEU A 84 2.33 5.56 -2.64
N GLN A 85 1.98 4.66 -3.56
CA GLN A 85 2.96 3.91 -4.35
C GLN A 85 3.73 4.79 -5.35
N ASN A 86 3.03 5.68 -6.08
CA ASN A 86 3.66 6.62 -7.02
C ASN A 86 4.59 7.59 -6.28
N TYR A 87 4.27 7.98 -5.05
CA TYR A 87 5.17 8.79 -4.21
C TYR A 87 6.42 8.02 -3.77
N GLY A 88 6.36 6.68 -3.75
CA GLY A 88 7.49 5.81 -3.43
C GLY A 88 7.32 4.95 -2.18
N PHE A 89 6.16 4.99 -1.50
CA PHE A 89 5.91 4.11 -0.36
C PHE A 89 5.71 2.67 -0.82
N LYS A 90 6.47 1.76 -0.20
CA LYS A 90 6.36 0.31 -0.41
C LYS A 90 5.57 -0.37 0.71
N THR A 91 5.53 0.25 1.89
CA THR A 91 4.80 -0.29 3.04
C THR A 91 4.24 0.81 3.94
N VAL A 92 3.09 0.54 4.55
CA VAL A 92 2.46 1.38 5.57
C VAL A 92 2.28 0.56 6.84
N LEU A 93 2.76 1.06 7.96
CA LEU A 93 2.62 0.49 9.30
C LEU A 93 1.57 1.31 10.06
N SER A 94 0.60 0.64 10.69
CA SER A 94 -0.40 1.28 11.55
C SER A 94 -0.95 0.26 12.55
N ALA A 95 -1.55 0.74 13.64
CA ALA A 95 -2.26 -0.13 14.58
C ALA A 95 -3.60 -0.64 14.04
N ARG A 96 -4.20 0.05 13.06
CA ARG A 96 -5.44 -0.39 12.41
C ARG A 96 -5.60 0.24 11.03
N PHE A 97 -6.08 -0.55 10.08
CA PHE A 97 -6.50 -0.06 8.76
C PHE A 97 -8.00 -0.20 8.57
N ALA A 98 -8.58 0.62 7.70
CA ALA A 98 -9.89 0.32 7.14
C ALA A 98 -9.81 -0.86 6.15
N ASP A 99 -10.77 -1.78 6.26
CA ASP A 99 -10.72 -3.08 5.56
C ASP A 99 -10.62 -2.94 4.04
N ILE A 100 -11.37 -2.00 3.47
CA ILE A 100 -11.38 -1.74 2.02
C ILE A 100 -10.02 -1.21 1.55
N PHE A 101 -9.45 -0.24 2.27
CA PHE A 101 -8.14 0.31 1.95
C PHE A 101 -7.05 -0.76 2.04
N ARG A 102 -7.08 -1.58 3.11
CA ARG A 102 -6.17 -2.71 3.30
C ARG A 102 -6.27 -3.71 2.14
N GLY A 103 -7.49 -4.12 1.79
CA GLY A 103 -7.73 -5.03 0.67
C GLY A 103 -7.19 -4.50 -0.67
N ASN A 104 -7.48 -3.24 -0.98
CA ASN A 104 -6.98 -2.60 -2.20
C ASN A 104 -5.45 -2.48 -2.20
N SER A 105 -4.85 -2.18 -1.04
CA SER A 105 -3.40 -2.03 -0.88
C SER A 105 -2.68 -3.34 -1.19
N LEU A 106 -3.11 -4.44 -0.54
CA LEU A 106 -2.49 -5.76 -0.72
C LEU A 106 -2.64 -6.28 -2.15
N LYS A 107 -3.77 -5.99 -2.82
CA LYS A 107 -3.99 -6.36 -4.23
C LYS A 107 -3.15 -5.55 -5.22
N ASN A 108 -2.77 -4.33 -4.87
CA ASN A 108 -1.98 -3.43 -5.72
C ASN A 108 -0.47 -3.46 -5.40
N GLY A 109 -0.05 -4.23 -4.38
CA GLY A 109 1.37 -4.38 -4.05
C GLY A 109 1.91 -3.39 -3.02
N LEU A 110 1.01 -2.70 -2.29
CA LEU A 110 1.36 -1.92 -1.12
C LEU A 110 1.17 -2.79 0.13
N LEU A 111 2.27 -3.14 0.80
CA LEU A 111 2.16 -3.92 2.03
C LEU A 111 1.60 -3.04 3.16
N THR A 112 0.54 -3.50 3.81
CA THR A 112 0.00 -2.86 5.01
C THR A 112 0.25 -3.77 6.21
N VAL A 113 0.96 -3.28 7.20
CA VAL A 113 1.38 -4.06 8.37
C VAL A 113 0.67 -3.54 9.60
N VAL A 114 -0.07 -4.44 10.26
CA VAL A 114 -0.76 -4.15 11.52
C VAL A 114 0.18 -4.51 12.66
N LEU A 115 0.44 -3.56 13.55
CA LEU A 115 1.27 -3.74 14.75
C LEU A 115 0.50 -3.28 15.99
N GLU A 116 0.95 -3.68 17.17
CA GLU A 116 0.48 -3.09 18.42
C GLU A 116 0.78 -1.58 18.46
N GLN A 117 -0.11 -0.79 19.08
CA GLN A 117 0.05 0.66 19.14
C GLN A 117 1.36 1.07 19.83
N SER A 118 1.78 0.34 20.86
CA SER A 118 3.06 0.59 21.55
C SER A 118 4.28 0.44 20.64
N VAL A 119 4.22 -0.46 19.64
CA VAL A 119 5.28 -0.61 18.63
C VAL A 119 5.26 0.56 17.66
N ILE A 120 4.07 1.01 17.23
CA ILE A 120 3.93 2.22 16.40
C ILE A 120 4.50 3.45 17.11
N ASP A 121 4.22 3.60 18.41
CA ASP A 121 4.73 4.70 19.22
C ASP A 121 6.26 4.67 19.31
N ALA A 122 6.84 3.49 19.57
CA ALA A 122 8.29 3.32 19.61
C ALA A 122 8.96 3.58 18.25
N LEU A 123 8.32 3.18 17.14
CA LEU A 123 8.81 3.47 15.78
C LEU A 123 8.75 4.97 15.47
N TRP A 124 7.72 5.69 15.95
CA TRP A 124 7.68 7.14 15.84
C TRP A 124 8.82 7.80 16.60
N GLU A 125 9.03 7.45 17.86
CA GLU A 125 10.12 8.00 18.69
C GLU A 125 11.49 7.76 18.04
N LEU A 126 11.75 6.53 17.58
CA LEU A 126 12.98 6.15 16.91
C LEU A 126 13.21 6.98 15.63
N THR A 127 12.18 7.10 14.81
CA THR A 127 12.23 7.78 13.51
C THR A 127 12.31 9.30 13.65
N GLU A 128 11.75 9.86 14.72
CA GLU A 128 11.83 11.29 15.06
C GLU A 128 13.20 11.66 15.64
N ALA A 129 13.78 10.78 16.46
CA ALA A 129 15.13 10.96 17.01
C ALA A 129 16.22 10.89 15.93
N ASP A 130 16.06 9.99 14.95
CA ASP A 130 16.97 9.86 13.82
C ASP A 130 16.18 9.71 12.49
N PRO A 131 16.09 10.78 11.68
CA PRO A 131 15.43 10.73 10.38
C PRO A 131 16.08 9.81 9.34
N THR A 132 17.31 9.37 9.59
CA THR A 132 18.05 8.47 8.70
C THR A 132 17.85 7.00 9.04
N VAL A 133 17.20 6.69 10.16
CA VAL A 133 16.93 5.31 10.57
C VAL A 133 16.13 4.57 9.52
N GLU A 134 16.55 3.33 9.25
CA GLU A 134 15.86 2.44 8.34
C GLU A 134 15.02 1.42 9.11
N ILE A 135 13.83 1.15 8.58
CA ILE A 135 12.96 0.08 9.04
C ILE A 135 12.96 -1.00 7.97
N THR A 136 13.21 -2.24 8.38
CA THR A 136 13.07 -3.42 7.52
C THR A 136 11.72 -4.08 7.79
N VAL A 137 10.97 -4.34 6.73
CA VAL A 137 9.72 -5.10 6.75
C VAL A 137 9.92 -6.35 5.92
N ASP A 138 10.00 -7.49 6.59
CA ASP A 138 10.22 -8.80 5.99
C ASP A 138 8.90 -9.57 5.93
N LEU A 139 8.39 -9.81 4.71
CA LEU A 139 7.16 -10.56 4.49
C LEU A 139 7.37 -12.08 4.58
N GLN A 140 8.60 -12.55 4.38
CA GLN A 140 8.91 -13.97 4.44
C GLN A 140 8.81 -14.47 5.88
N THR A 141 9.44 -13.74 6.82
CA THR A 141 9.40 -14.02 8.26
C THR A 141 8.23 -13.35 8.97
N ARG A 142 7.59 -12.35 8.33
CA ARG A 142 6.52 -11.50 8.87
C ARG A 142 6.97 -10.69 10.09
N GLN A 143 8.08 -9.99 9.91
CA GLN A 143 8.69 -9.17 10.96
C GLN A 143 8.94 -7.74 10.50
N VAL A 144 8.74 -6.81 11.42
CA VAL A 144 9.24 -5.43 11.34
C VAL A 144 10.44 -5.32 12.26
N ILE A 145 11.57 -4.88 11.69
CA ILE A 145 12.87 -4.82 12.35
C ILE A 145 13.43 -3.41 12.22
N ALA A 146 13.78 -2.81 13.35
CA ALA A 146 14.47 -1.53 13.44
C ALA A 146 15.43 -1.56 14.64
N PRO A 147 16.36 -0.60 14.80
CA PRO A 147 17.24 -0.55 15.97
C PRO A 147 16.47 -0.65 17.30
N GLY A 148 16.70 -1.74 18.04
CA GLY A 148 16.06 -2.00 19.33
C GLY A 148 14.59 -2.46 19.26
N ILE A 149 14.03 -2.66 18.06
CA ILE A 149 12.63 -3.07 17.85
C ILE A 149 12.59 -4.28 16.92
N THR A 150 11.91 -5.32 17.36
CA THR A 150 11.51 -6.46 16.51
C THR A 150 10.09 -6.82 16.87
N ALA A 151 9.20 -6.76 15.88
CA ALA A 151 7.79 -7.03 16.08
C ALA A 151 7.28 -7.94 14.97
N ASP A 152 6.60 -9.02 15.36
CA ASP A 152 5.91 -9.89 14.43
C ASP A 152 4.60 -9.22 13.96
N PHE A 153 4.17 -9.55 12.75
CA PHE A 153 2.86 -9.16 12.24
C PHE A 153 2.15 -10.31 11.57
N GLU A 154 0.82 -10.20 11.49
CA GLU A 154 0.00 -11.18 10.78
C GLU A 154 -0.45 -10.65 9.42
N LEU A 155 -0.54 -11.57 8.46
CA LEU A 155 -1.13 -11.35 7.15
C LEU A 155 -1.80 -12.64 6.70
N ASP A 156 -2.94 -12.53 6.03
CA ASP A 156 -3.61 -13.69 5.47
C ASP A 156 -2.72 -14.36 4.40
N GLU A 157 -2.74 -15.69 4.35
CA GLU A 157 -1.81 -16.45 3.50
C GLU A 157 -2.05 -16.19 2.01
N ASN A 158 -3.29 -15.85 1.60
CA ASN A 158 -3.57 -15.56 0.20
C ASN A 158 -2.93 -14.23 -0.23
N ALA A 159 -3.08 -13.16 0.55
CA ALA A 159 -2.43 -11.89 0.31
C ALA A 159 -0.91 -12.02 0.37
N ARG A 160 -0.39 -12.76 1.36
CA ARG A 160 1.04 -13.06 1.47
C ARG A 160 1.56 -13.76 0.21
N TRP A 161 0.91 -14.82 -0.23
CA TRP A 161 1.27 -15.55 -1.43
C TRP A 161 1.23 -14.66 -2.68
N ARG A 162 0.17 -13.84 -2.85
CA ARG A 162 0.05 -12.89 -3.95
C ARG A 162 1.21 -11.90 -3.97
N LEU A 163 1.51 -11.28 -2.83
CA LEU A 163 2.61 -10.32 -2.70
C LEU A 163 3.97 -10.96 -2.98
N LEU A 164 4.26 -12.12 -2.38
CA LEU A 164 5.52 -12.84 -2.59
C LEU A 164 5.76 -13.22 -4.06
N ASN A 165 4.69 -13.44 -4.83
CA ASN A 165 4.76 -13.85 -6.23
C ASN A 165 4.42 -12.71 -7.22
N GLY A 166 4.14 -11.49 -6.75
CA GLY A 166 3.77 -10.36 -7.60
C GLY A 166 2.41 -10.49 -8.31
N LEU A 167 1.50 -11.31 -7.80
CA LEU A 167 0.26 -11.70 -8.47
C LEU A 167 -0.91 -10.75 -8.20
N ASP A 168 -1.33 -10.00 -9.21
CA ASP A 168 -2.58 -9.25 -9.19
C ASP A 168 -3.76 -10.06 -9.79
N ASP A 169 -4.97 -9.51 -9.72
CA ASP A 169 -6.19 -10.18 -10.20
C ASP A 169 -6.14 -10.53 -11.70
N ILE A 170 -5.41 -9.72 -12.50
CA ILE A 170 -5.17 -10.00 -13.92
C ILE A 170 -4.23 -11.19 -14.06
N SER A 171 -3.10 -11.16 -13.35
CA SER A 171 -2.09 -12.23 -13.37
C SER A 171 -2.67 -13.58 -12.97
N LEU A 172 -3.55 -13.60 -11.95
CA LEU A 172 -4.26 -14.82 -11.55
C LEU A 172 -5.22 -15.34 -12.62
N THR A 173 -5.91 -14.44 -13.32
CA THR A 173 -6.78 -14.82 -14.43
C THR A 173 -5.94 -15.42 -15.57
N LEU A 174 -4.80 -14.81 -15.89
CA LEU A 174 -3.90 -15.26 -16.95
C LEU A 174 -3.26 -16.63 -16.67
N GLN A 175 -3.12 -17.05 -15.41
CA GLN A 175 -2.69 -18.42 -15.09
C GLN A 175 -3.64 -19.50 -15.64
N ASN A 176 -4.89 -19.14 -15.90
CA ASN A 176 -5.92 -20.04 -16.42
C ASN A 176 -6.13 -19.87 -17.94
N GLU A 177 -5.22 -19.21 -18.66
CA GLU A 177 -5.37 -18.89 -20.08
C GLU A 177 -5.66 -20.12 -20.95
N ALA A 178 -4.97 -21.23 -20.71
CA ALA A 178 -5.17 -22.48 -21.46
C ALA A 178 -6.58 -23.06 -21.26
N ASP A 179 -7.08 -23.07 -20.02
CA ASP A 179 -8.42 -23.57 -19.69
C ASP A 179 -9.51 -22.64 -20.25
N ILE A 180 -9.28 -21.33 -20.19
CA ILE A 180 -10.15 -20.32 -20.81
C ILE A 180 -10.23 -20.55 -22.32
N ALA A 181 -9.08 -20.73 -22.99
CA ALA A 181 -9.02 -20.99 -24.42
C ALA A 181 -9.73 -22.31 -24.81
N ALA A 182 -9.51 -23.38 -24.02
CA ALA A 182 -10.18 -24.66 -24.25
C ALA A 182 -11.70 -24.57 -24.10
N TYR A 183 -12.18 -23.85 -23.08
CA TYR A 183 -13.61 -23.60 -22.90
C TYR A 183 -14.20 -22.76 -24.04
N GLU A 184 -13.53 -21.68 -24.45
CA GLU A 184 -14.00 -20.81 -25.55
C GLU A 184 -14.07 -21.57 -26.90
N ALA A 185 -13.13 -22.48 -27.17
CA ALA A 185 -13.14 -23.31 -28.38
C ALA A 185 -14.34 -24.27 -28.45
N ALA A 186 -14.81 -24.75 -27.30
CA ALA A 186 -15.96 -25.67 -27.19
C ALA A 186 -17.26 -24.96 -26.76
N ARG A 187 -17.27 -23.62 -26.69
CA ARG A 187 -18.40 -22.84 -26.16
C ARG A 187 -19.64 -22.99 -27.05
N PRO A 188 -20.81 -23.38 -26.50
CA PRO A 188 -22.01 -23.58 -27.30
C PRO A 188 -22.45 -22.32 -28.07
N ALA A 189 -22.81 -22.50 -29.35
CA ALA A 189 -23.11 -21.38 -30.27
C ALA A 189 -24.32 -20.52 -29.87
N PHE A 190 -25.22 -21.04 -29.02
CA PHE A 190 -26.37 -20.29 -28.52
C PHE A 190 -26.01 -19.27 -27.42
N LYS A 191 -24.80 -19.32 -26.85
CA LYS A 191 -24.36 -18.35 -25.84
C LYS A 191 -23.97 -17.02 -26.50
N PRO A 192 -24.18 -15.87 -25.83
CA PRO A 192 -23.73 -14.58 -26.32
C PRO A 192 -22.23 -14.56 -26.61
N ARG A 193 -21.84 -13.87 -27.69
CA ARG A 193 -20.46 -13.64 -28.11
C ARG A 193 -20.16 -12.15 -28.04
N THR A 194 -18.98 -11.79 -27.55
CA THR A 194 -18.44 -10.44 -27.71
C THR A 194 -17.99 -10.27 -29.15
N VAL A 195 -18.46 -9.22 -29.83
CA VAL A 195 -17.97 -8.88 -31.17
C VAL A 195 -16.52 -8.43 -31.02
N GLN A 196 -15.58 -9.02 -31.77
CA GLN A 196 -14.23 -8.45 -31.83
C GLN A 196 -14.34 -7.09 -32.53
N VAL A 197 -13.99 -6.02 -31.81
CA VAL A 197 -13.88 -4.66 -32.33
C VAL A 197 -12.45 -4.42 -32.77
#